data_AF-A0A7W5QLW3-F1
#
_entry.id   AF-A0A7W5QLW3-F1
#
_cell.length_a   1.000
_cell.length_b   1.000
_cell.length_c   1.000
_cell.angle_alpha   90.00
_cell.angle_beta   90.00
_cell.angle_gamma   90.00
#
_symmetry.space_group_name_H-M   'P 1'
#
loop_
_entity.id
_entity.type
_entity.pdbx_description
1 polymer ?
#
loop_
_entity_poly.entity_id
_entity_poly.type
_entity_poly.pdbx_seq_one_letter_code
_entity_poly.pdbx_strand_id
1 'polypeptide(L)'
;MGFVALLLLGAGAFGVLALLRADRALWTLLAAALCLGGAGYAWQGSPLLGARPATPRTEIAPIDPDEIALRDSLLGRYTADTAYLVAADAMTRSGNSRAAARVVLGGLSKLPKSFILWTWAGVTLAAEAGDRLSPPALLAFRQAARLAPEHPAPPYYLGMAYLKAGQLAQARALWLHAVALSAPGTDYRRELVRRVLVLDQFIAAGVDPSRGG
;
A
#
# COMPACT_ATOMS: atom_id res chain seq x y z
N MET A 1 -27.40 11.38 0.75
CA MET A 1 -27.35 12.00 -0.60
C MET A 1 -27.87 11.09 -1.72
N GLY A 2 -27.76 9.75 -1.62
CA GLY A 2 -28.20 8.84 -2.69
C GLY A 2 -29.69 8.88 -3.06
N PHE A 3 -30.60 8.87 -2.06
CA PHE A 3 -32.04 8.92 -2.33
C PHE A 3 -32.52 10.22 -2.98
N VAL A 4 -31.88 11.35 -2.68
CA VAL A 4 -32.21 12.65 -3.27
C VAL A 4 -31.86 12.65 -4.76
N ALA A 5 -30.68 12.13 -5.13
CA ALA A 5 -30.29 11.99 -6.53
C ALA A 5 -31.24 11.04 -7.28
N LEU A 6 -31.64 9.92 -6.65
CA LEU A 6 -32.55 8.94 -7.25
C LEU A 6 -33.97 9.50 -7.46
N LEU A 7 -34.48 10.30 -6.52
CA LEU A 7 -35.76 11.00 -6.66
C LEU A 7 -35.72 12.08 -7.76
N LEU A 8 -34.64 12.84 -7.85
CA LEU A 8 -34.48 13.85 -8.91
C LEU A 8 -34.41 13.22 -10.30
N LEU A 9 -33.70 12.11 -10.43
CA LEU A 9 -33.56 11.39 -11.71
C LEU A 9 -34.89 10.73 -12.10
N GLY A 10 -35.61 10.14 -11.13
CA GLY A 10 -36.95 9.60 -11.34
C GLY A 10 -37.96 10.67 -11.76
N ALA A 11 -37.99 11.81 -11.07
CA ALA A 11 -38.87 12.94 -11.41
C ALA A 11 -38.56 13.51 -12.80
N GLY A 12 -37.29 13.62 -13.17
CA GLY A 12 -36.86 14.02 -14.51
C GLY A 12 -37.35 13.05 -15.59
N ALA A 13 -37.22 11.74 -15.36
CA ALA A 13 -37.69 10.72 -16.29
C ALA A 13 -39.22 10.75 -16.48
N PHE A 14 -39.99 10.94 -15.41
CA PHE A 14 -41.45 11.12 -15.50
C PHE A 14 -41.83 12.43 -16.22
N GLY A 15 -41.08 13.52 -16.01
CA GLY A 15 -41.28 14.78 -16.72
C GLY A 15 -41.07 14.66 -18.24
N VAL A 16 -40.07 13.90 -18.67
CA VAL A 16 -39.83 13.61 -20.10
C VAL A 16 -40.96 12.77 -20.69
N LEU A 17 -41.45 11.75 -19.99
CA LEU A 17 -42.59 10.95 -20.45
C LEU A 17 -43.88 11.77 -20.56
N ALA A 18 -44.09 12.73 -19.64
CA ALA A 18 -45.21 13.67 -19.68
C ALA A 18 -45.13 14.59 -20.91
N LEU A 19 -43.93 15.13 -21.19
CA LEU A 19 -43.69 16.02 -22.33
C LEU A 19 -43.91 15.31 -23.66
N LEU A 20 -43.53 14.03 -23.76
CA LEU A 20 -43.67 13.20 -24.95
C LEU A 20 -45.06 12.55 -25.10
N ARG A 21 -46.01 12.81 -24.18
CA ARG A 21 -47.33 12.16 -24.14
C ARG A 21 -47.26 10.63 -24.26
N ALA A 22 -46.29 10.03 -23.57
CA ALA A 22 -46.04 8.60 -23.62
C ALA A 22 -47.22 7.77 -23.06
N ASP A 23 -47.45 6.60 -23.65
CA ASP A 23 -48.53 5.68 -23.26
C ASP A 23 -48.45 5.23 -21.81
N ARG A 24 -49.61 5.00 -21.19
CA ARG A 24 -49.74 4.64 -19.75
C ARG A 24 -48.91 3.41 -19.34
N ALA A 25 -48.62 2.51 -20.26
CA ALA A 25 -47.77 1.35 -20.01
C ALA A 25 -46.29 1.72 -19.71
N LEU A 26 -45.78 2.80 -20.30
CA LEU A 26 -44.41 3.25 -20.06
C LEU A 26 -44.26 3.91 -18.68
N TRP A 27 -45.33 4.52 -18.18
CA TRP A 27 -45.38 5.09 -16.83
C TRP A 27 -45.31 4.01 -15.76
N THR A 28 -46.08 2.93 -15.93
CA THR A 28 -46.09 1.82 -14.98
C THR A 28 -44.78 1.03 -15.01
N LEU A 29 -44.16 0.88 -16.18
CA LEU A 29 -42.84 0.26 -16.32
C LEU A 29 -41.75 1.07 -15.61
N LEU A 30 -41.72 2.39 -15.81
CA LEU A 30 -40.75 3.27 -15.15
C LEU A 30 -40.94 3.28 -13.62
N ALA A 31 -42.19 3.33 -13.16
CA ALA A 31 -42.52 3.25 -11.73
C ALA A 31 -42.03 1.93 -11.12
N ALA A 32 -42.28 0.80 -11.79
CA ALA A 32 -41.83 -0.51 -11.33
C ALA A 32 -40.29 -0.61 -11.28
N ALA A 33 -39.61 -0.11 -12.31
CA ALA A 33 -38.14 -0.10 -12.36
C ALA A 33 -37.52 0.77 -11.23
N LEU A 34 -38.11 1.93 -10.94
CA LEU A 34 -37.67 2.80 -9.84
C LEU A 34 -37.92 2.17 -8.47
N CYS A 35 -39.08 1.53 -8.27
CA CYS A 35 -39.38 0.81 -7.03
C CYS A 35 -38.41 -0.36 -6.82
N LEU A 36 -38.15 -1.15 -7.85
CA LEU A 36 -37.27 -2.31 -7.77
C LEU A 36 -35.80 -1.90 -7.59
N GLY A 37 -35.36 -0.87 -8.32
CA GLY A 37 -34.02 -0.29 -8.17
C GLY A 37 -33.82 0.38 -6.81
N GLY A 38 -34.83 1.08 -6.29
CA GLY A 38 -34.82 1.68 -4.96
C GLY A 38 -34.78 0.64 -3.84
N ALA A 39 -35.58 -0.43 -3.97
CA ALA A 39 -35.57 -1.55 -3.03
C ALA A 39 -34.23 -2.31 -3.06
N GLY A 40 -33.67 -2.57 -4.25
CA GLY A 40 -32.34 -3.16 -4.38
C GLY A 40 -31.24 -2.28 -3.79
N TYR A 41 -31.31 -0.97 -4.02
CA TYR A 41 -30.36 0.00 -3.45
C TYR A 41 -30.44 0.07 -1.91
N ALA A 42 -31.65 -0.03 -1.35
CA ALA A 42 -31.86 -0.07 0.10
C ALA A 42 -31.42 -1.40 0.72
N TRP A 43 -31.59 -2.53 0.01
CA TRP A 43 -31.20 -3.85 0.50
C TRP A 43 -29.68 -4.09 0.43
N GLN A 44 -29.00 -3.57 -0.60
CA GLN A 44 -27.55 -3.74 -0.77
C GLN A 44 -26.70 -2.62 -0.13
N GLY A 45 -27.30 -1.49 0.20
CA GLY A 45 -26.59 -0.32 0.73
C GLY A 45 -26.86 -0.03 2.21
N SER A 46 -25.96 0.71 2.84
CA SER A 46 -26.19 1.38 4.13
C SER A 46 -26.24 2.90 3.95
N PRO A 47 -27.23 3.44 3.22
CA PRO A 47 -27.25 4.82 2.71
C PRO A 47 -27.38 5.92 3.79
N LEU A 48 -27.62 5.52 5.05
CA LEU A 48 -27.71 6.39 6.21
C LEU A 48 -26.40 6.48 7.03
N LEU A 49 -25.36 5.72 6.66
CA LEU A 49 -24.05 5.90 7.29
C LEU A 49 -23.51 7.28 6.88
N GLY A 50 -23.35 8.17 7.87
CA GLY A 50 -22.71 9.46 7.65
C GLY A 50 -21.35 9.26 7.00
N ALA A 51 -21.02 10.11 6.02
CA ALA A 51 -19.69 10.13 5.44
C ALA A 51 -18.68 10.37 6.56
N ARG A 52 -18.03 9.31 7.02
CA ARG A 52 -16.85 9.42 7.86
C ARG A 52 -15.71 9.72 6.89
N PRO A 53 -15.16 10.95 6.87
CA PRO A 53 -13.87 11.11 6.22
C PRO A 53 -12.95 10.08 6.85
N ALA A 54 -12.29 9.27 6.01
CA ALA A 54 -11.24 8.39 6.51
C ALA A 54 -10.20 9.31 7.15
N THR A 55 -10.20 9.42 8.48
CA THR A 55 -9.07 9.96 9.20
C THR A 55 -7.94 8.97 8.89
N PRO A 56 -6.90 9.37 8.14
CA PRO A 56 -5.73 8.52 8.05
C PRO A 56 -5.32 8.27 9.48
N ARG A 57 -5.29 6.99 9.90
CA ARG A 57 -4.67 6.59 11.14
C ARG A 57 -3.18 6.81 10.93
N THR A 58 -2.75 8.06 11.04
CA THR A 58 -1.35 8.43 11.06
C THR A 58 -0.90 8.17 12.50
N GLU A 59 -0.73 6.90 12.85
CA GLU A 59 0.24 6.62 13.89
C GLU A 59 1.57 7.13 13.34
N ILE A 60 2.07 8.23 13.91
CA ILE A 60 3.44 8.66 13.71
C ILE A 60 4.28 7.58 14.38
N ALA A 61 4.53 6.48 13.68
CA ALA A 61 5.45 5.46 14.13
C ALA A 61 6.84 6.10 14.09
N PRO A 62 7.54 6.25 15.23
CA PRO A 62 8.92 6.68 15.21
C PRO A 62 9.72 5.69 14.34
N ILE A 63 10.56 6.20 13.44
CA ILE A 63 11.51 5.33 12.74
C ILE A 63 12.46 4.83 13.82
N ASP A 64 12.47 3.52 14.03
CA ASP A 64 13.41 2.86 14.92
C ASP A 64 14.84 3.18 14.45
N PRO A 65 15.69 3.83 15.27
CA PRO A 65 17.07 4.15 14.92
C PRO A 65 17.86 2.95 14.38
N ASP A 66 17.50 1.75 14.82
CA ASP A 66 18.12 0.51 14.37
C ASP A 66 17.82 0.23 12.88
N GLU A 67 16.69 0.72 12.35
CA GLU A 67 16.35 0.59 10.93
C GLU A 67 17.12 1.53 10.03
N ILE A 68 17.40 2.73 10.52
CA ILE A 68 18.26 3.67 9.80
C ILE A 68 19.69 3.12 9.76
N ALA A 69 20.18 2.60 10.90
CA ALA A 69 21.50 2.00 10.99
C ALA A 69 21.63 0.76 10.07
N LEU A 70 20.64 -0.13 10.07
CA LEU A 70 20.62 -1.30 9.19
C LEU A 70 20.59 -0.87 7.72
N ARG A 71 19.72 0.09 7.35
CA ARG A 71 19.68 0.62 5.98
C ARG A 71 21.03 1.17 5.56
N ASP A 72 21.65 2.01 6.39
CA ASP A 72 22.93 2.63 6.06
C ASP A 72 24.04 1.58 5.93
N SER A 73 23.99 0.51 6.72
CA SER A 73 24.91 -0.63 6.60
C SER A 73 24.67 -1.50 5.35
N LEU A 74 23.43 -1.60 4.88
CA LEU A 74 23.06 -2.34 3.67
C LEU A 74 23.31 -1.54 2.39
N LEU A 75 22.90 -0.27 2.36
CA LEU A 75 22.82 0.54 1.14
C LEU A 75 23.95 1.58 1.03
N GLY A 76 24.72 1.78 2.10
CA GLY A 76 25.73 2.82 2.20
C GLY A 76 25.14 4.18 2.58
N ARG A 77 25.85 4.89 3.46
CA ARG A 77 25.40 6.19 4.01
C ARG A 77 25.63 7.38 3.08
N TYR A 78 26.60 7.31 2.18
CA TYR A 78 27.02 8.45 1.35
C TYR A 78 26.98 8.07 -0.13
N THR A 79 25.78 7.99 -0.69
CA THR A 79 25.56 7.71 -2.12
C THR A 79 24.78 8.85 -2.77
N ALA A 80 24.78 8.91 -4.11
CA ALA A 80 24.00 9.89 -4.87
C ALA A 80 22.48 9.77 -4.59
N ASP A 81 22.04 8.60 -4.14
CA ASP A 81 20.64 8.28 -3.86
C ASP A 81 20.19 8.70 -2.46
N THR A 82 21.13 8.86 -1.51
CA THR A 82 20.84 9.10 -0.09
C THR A 82 19.96 10.32 0.14
N ALA A 83 20.14 11.40 -0.63
CA ALA A 83 19.33 12.60 -0.49
C ALA A 83 17.83 12.34 -0.74
N TYR A 84 17.50 11.47 -1.69
CA TYR A 84 16.12 11.08 -1.98
C TYR A 84 15.54 10.18 -0.88
N LEU A 85 16.35 9.27 -0.32
CA LEU A 85 15.96 8.42 0.80
C LEU A 85 15.63 9.27 2.04
N VAL A 86 16.53 10.19 2.42
CA VAL A 86 16.32 11.09 3.57
C VAL A 86 15.07 11.94 3.40
N ALA A 87 14.84 12.49 2.21
CA ALA A 87 13.63 13.26 1.92
C ALA A 87 12.36 12.39 1.98
N ALA A 88 12.40 11.18 1.43
CA ALA A 88 11.29 10.23 1.50
C ALA A 88 10.97 9.78 2.94
N ASP A 89 11.99 9.57 3.77
CA ASP A 89 11.81 9.27 5.20
C ASP A 89 11.13 10.41 5.93
N ALA A 90 11.58 11.64 5.70
CA ALA A 90 10.99 12.82 6.31
C ALA A 90 9.50 12.94 5.95
N MET A 91 9.14 12.65 4.70
CA MET A 91 7.75 12.64 4.24
C MET A 91 6.96 11.50 4.85
N THR A 92 7.54 10.31 4.95
CA THR A 92 6.93 9.14 5.61
C THR A 92 6.63 9.43 7.08
N ARG A 93 7.55 10.08 7.81
CA ARG A 93 7.33 10.52 9.21
C ARG A 93 6.19 11.50 9.36
N SER A 94 5.97 12.36 8.36
CA SER A 94 4.84 13.30 8.33
C SER A 94 3.51 12.64 7.90
N GLY A 95 3.48 11.32 7.69
CA GLY A 95 2.32 10.58 7.19
C GLY A 95 2.04 10.78 5.70
N ASN A 96 2.94 11.44 4.97
CA ASN A 96 2.76 11.78 3.57
C ASN A 96 3.44 10.76 2.65
N SER A 97 2.97 9.51 2.69
CA SER A 97 3.51 8.39 1.89
C SER A 97 3.48 8.67 0.39
N ARG A 98 2.47 9.43 -0.08
CA ARG A 98 2.38 9.86 -1.50
C ARG A 98 3.51 10.81 -1.88
N ALA A 99 3.83 11.80 -1.03
CA ALA A 99 4.96 12.68 -1.31
C ALA A 99 6.27 11.89 -1.26
N ALA A 100 6.42 10.96 -0.31
CA ALA A 100 7.58 10.08 -0.23
C ALA A 100 7.79 9.31 -1.54
N ALA A 101 6.73 8.65 -2.06
CA ALA A 101 6.79 7.93 -3.33
C ALA A 101 7.17 8.86 -4.50
N ARG A 102 6.60 10.07 -4.58
CA ARG A 102 6.93 11.04 -5.64
C ARG A 102 8.39 11.47 -5.62
N VAL A 103 8.98 11.71 -4.45
CA VAL A 103 10.39 12.10 -4.34
C VAL A 103 11.29 10.99 -4.84
N VAL A 104 11.02 9.73 -4.45
CA VAL A 104 11.83 8.59 -4.91
C VAL A 104 11.69 8.37 -6.41
N LEU A 105 10.46 8.44 -6.94
CA LEU A 105 10.22 8.34 -8.39
C LEU A 105 10.89 9.48 -9.16
N GLY A 106 10.91 10.69 -8.60
CA GLY A 106 11.67 11.82 -9.11
C GLY A 106 13.17 11.55 -9.13
N GLY A 107 13.71 10.92 -8.08
CA GLY A 107 15.10 10.46 -8.04
C GLY A 107 15.43 9.43 -9.12
N LEU A 108 14.52 8.48 -9.37
CA LEU A 108 14.69 7.49 -10.44
C LEU A 108 14.78 8.11 -11.84
N SER A 109 14.17 9.28 -12.07
CA SER A 109 14.36 10.02 -13.34
C SER A 109 15.81 10.48 -13.56
N LYS A 110 16.57 10.68 -12.46
CA LYS A 110 17.97 11.12 -12.48
C LYS A 110 18.94 9.95 -12.36
N LEU A 111 18.58 8.93 -11.58
CA LEU A 111 19.41 7.77 -11.27
C LEU A 111 18.65 6.47 -11.62
N PRO A 112 18.35 6.21 -12.91
CA PRO A 112 17.46 5.13 -13.33
C PRO A 112 18.03 3.73 -13.10
N LYS A 113 19.35 3.61 -12.90
CA LYS A 113 20.05 2.35 -12.60
C LYS A 113 20.31 2.14 -11.11
N SER A 114 19.82 3.03 -10.24
CA SER A 114 20.00 2.86 -8.80
C SER A 114 19.08 1.77 -8.26
N PHE A 115 19.65 0.61 -7.92
CA PHE A 115 18.91 -0.44 -7.21
C PHE A 115 18.42 0.06 -5.84
N ILE A 116 19.11 1.02 -5.23
CA ILE A 116 18.75 1.67 -3.96
C ILE A 116 17.42 2.41 -4.13
N LEU A 117 17.30 3.27 -5.14
CA LEU A 117 16.05 4.00 -5.39
C LEU A 117 14.93 3.08 -5.86
N TRP A 118 15.22 2.04 -6.65
CA TRP A 118 14.20 1.04 -6.98
C TRP A 118 13.71 0.28 -5.75
N THR A 119 14.60 -0.01 -4.80
CA THR A 119 14.23 -0.62 -3.51
C THR A 119 13.34 0.33 -2.71
N TRP A 120 13.73 1.59 -2.59
CA TRP A 120 12.96 2.59 -1.84
C TRP A 120 11.64 2.97 -2.52
N ALA A 121 11.55 2.86 -3.85
CA ALA A 121 10.31 3.02 -4.58
C ALA A 121 9.33 1.91 -4.21
N GLY A 122 9.79 0.66 -4.09
CA GLY A 122 8.99 -0.44 -3.59
C GLY A 122 8.44 -0.18 -2.19
N VAL A 123 9.30 0.26 -1.27
CA VAL A 123 8.92 0.59 0.13
C VAL A 123 7.88 1.71 0.17
N THR A 124 8.13 2.82 -0.51
CA THR A 124 7.24 4.00 -0.47
C THR A 124 5.91 3.77 -1.20
N LEU A 125 5.89 3.00 -2.30
CA LEU A 125 4.67 2.62 -3.00
C LEU A 125 3.81 1.63 -2.20
N ALA A 126 4.43 0.72 -1.44
CA ALA A 126 3.71 -0.16 -0.51
C ALA A 126 3.08 0.66 0.63
N ALA A 127 3.83 1.60 1.21
CA ALA A 127 3.33 2.51 2.25
C ALA A 127 2.18 3.39 1.72
N GLU A 128 2.27 3.94 0.50
CA GLU A 128 1.17 4.69 -0.13
C GLU A 128 -0.09 3.84 -0.31
N ALA A 129 0.06 2.54 -0.58
CA ALA A 129 -1.03 1.60 -0.74
C ALA A 129 -1.63 1.07 0.60
N GLY A 130 -1.21 1.64 1.73
CA GLY A 130 -1.62 1.24 3.07
C GLY A 130 -0.97 -0.07 3.51
N ASP A 131 0.35 -0.18 3.35
CA ASP A 131 1.16 -1.36 3.65
C ASP A 131 0.74 -2.63 2.86
N ARG A 132 0.01 -2.43 1.75
CA ARG A 132 -0.34 -3.48 0.80
C ARG A 132 0.64 -3.52 -0.35
N LEU A 133 0.98 -4.72 -0.79
CA LEU A 133 1.90 -4.93 -1.90
C LEU A 133 1.17 -4.71 -3.25
N SER A 134 1.20 -3.47 -3.73
CA SER A 134 0.59 -3.10 -5.00
C SER A 134 1.43 -3.59 -6.21
N PRO A 135 0.84 -3.75 -7.41
CA PRO A 135 1.60 -4.11 -8.61
C PRO A 135 2.78 -3.16 -8.91
N PRO A 136 2.66 -1.82 -8.75
CA PRO A 136 3.80 -0.91 -8.88
C PRO A 136 4.90 -1.16 -7.85
N ALA A 137 4.56 -1.43 -6.59
CA ALA A 137 5.55 -1.73 -5.55
C ALA A 137 6.32 -3.03 -5.89
N LEU A 138 5.61 -4.07 -6.31
CA LEU A 138 6.21 -5.33 -6.77
C LEU A 138 7.13 -5.13 -7.98
N LEU A 139 6.71 -4.32 -8.95
CA LEU A 139 7.54 -4.00 -10.12
C LEU A 139 8.85 -3.32 -9.70
N ALA A 140 8.78 -2.36 -8.76
CA ALA A 140 9.95 -1.65 -8.25
C ALA A 140 10.93 -2.60 -7.55
N PHE A 141 10.45 -3.47 -6.65
CA PHE A 141 11.29 -4.49 -6.02
C PHE A 141 11.91 -5.46 -7.02
N ARG A 142 11.15 -5.90 -8.04
CA ARG A 142 11.68 -6.73 -9.13
C ARG A 142 12.76 -6.02 -9.94
N GLN A 143 12.63 -4.72 -10.14
CA GLN A 143 13.65 -3.93 -10.83
C GLN A 143 14.91 -3.78 -9.96
N ALA A 144 14.75 -3.55 -8.66
CA ALA A 144 15.87 -3.51 -7.72
C ALA A 144 16.64 -4.83 -7.70
N ALA A 145 15.94 -5.97 -7.58
CA ALA A 145 16.55 -7.30 -7.61
C ALA A 145 17.22 -7.62 -8.95
N ARG A 146 16.69 -7.12 -10.08
CA ARG A 146 17.33 -7.25 -11.40
C ARG A 146 18.63 -6.46 -11.51
N LEU A 147 18.69 -5.27 -10.92
CA LEU A 147 19.87 -4.40 -10.95
C LEU A 147 20.95 -4.84 -9.97
N ALA A 148 20.57 -5.50 -8.88
CA ALA A 148 21.49 -5.96 -7.84
C ALA A 148 21.11 -7.37 -7.35
N PRO A 149 21.32 -8.42 -8.18
CA PRO A 149 20.85 -9.78 -7.89
C PRO A 149 21.53 -10.45 -6.70
N GLU A 150 22.77 -10.05 -6.40
CA GLU A 150 23.55 -10.59 -5.28
C GLU A 150 23.45 -9.73 -4.01
N HIS A 151 22.69 -8.63 -4.06
CA HIS A 151 22.61 -7.70 -2.95
C HIS A 151 21.49 -8.11 -1.97
N PRO A 152 21.73 -8.15 -0.65
CA PRO A 152 20.73 -8.61 0.33
C PRO A 152 19.55 -7.64 0.52
N ALA A 153 19.71 -6.37 0.13
CA ALA A 153 18.71 -5.34 0.43
C ALA A 153 17.38 -5.45 -0.33
N PRO A 154 17.32 -5.63 -1.67
CA PRO A 154 16.05 -5.82 -2.37
C PRO A 154 15.17 -6.94 -1.78
N PRO A 155 15.67 -8.17 -1.53
CA PRO A 155 14.84 -9.21 -0.91
C PRO A 155 14.50 -8.89 0.55
N TYR A 156 15.39 -8.28 1.33
CA TYR A 156 15.10 -7.89 2.71
C TYR A 156 13.91 -6.90 2.80
N TYR A 157 13.94 -5.81 2.02
CA TYR A 157 12.89 -4.80 2.04
C TYR A 157 11.58 -5.29 1.41
N LEU A 158 11.64 -6.16 0.40
CA LEU A 158 10.45 -6.85 -0.10
C LEU A 158 9.85 -7.75 1.00
N GLY A 159 10.69 -8.47 1.74
CA GLY A 159 10.25 -9.29 2.88
C GLY A 159 9.61 -8.46 3.99
N MET A 160 10.16 -7.27 4.28
CA MET A 160 9.56 -6.32 5.23
C MET A 160 8.17 -5.84 4.75
N ALA A 161 8.00 -5.59 3.45
CA ALA A 161 6.71 -5.21 2.89
C ALA A 161 5.69 -6.36 2.96
N TYR A 162 6.12 -7.61 2.74
CA TYR A 162 5.28 -8.80 2.98
C TYR A 162 4.91 -8.96 4.46
N LEU A 163 5.85 -8.71 5.37
CA LEU A 163 5.61 -8.75 6.81
C LEU A 163 4.49 -7.77 7.21
N LYS A 164 4.60 -6.52 6.76
CA LYS A 164 3.59 -5.47 6.97
C LYS A 164 2.23 -5.83 6.36
N ALA A 165 2.22 -6.56 5.24
CA ALA A 165 1.02 -7.09 4.62
C ALA A 165 0.47 -8.37 5.30
N GLY A 166 1.04 -8.82 6.43
CA GLY A 166 0.63 -10.03 7.16
C GLY A 166 1.05 -11.35 6.49
N GLN A 167 1.86 -11.30 5.44
CA GLN A 167 2.29 -12.46 4.65
C GLN A 167 3.60 -13.04 5.21
N LEU A 168 3.51 -13.61 6.41
CA LEU A 168 4.67 -14.02 7.22
C LEU A 168 5.56 -15.07 6.53
N ALA A 169 4.96 -16.04 5.82
CA ALA A 169 5.71 -17.09 5.13
C ALA A 169 6.56 -16.51 3.98
N GLN A 170 6.00 -15.59 3.21
CA GLN A 170 6.69 -14.88 2.13
C GLN A 170 7.81 -14.00 2.69
N ALA A 171 7.53 -13.27 3.77
CA ALA A 171 8.53 -12.45 4.47
C ALA A 171 9.72 -13.30 4.93
N ARG A 172 9.44 -14.43 5.58
CA ARG A 172 10.47 -15.37 6.06
C ARG A 172 11.35 -15.89 4.94
N ALA A 173 10.75 -16.35 3.84
CA ALA A 173 11.50 -16.89 2.70
C ALA A 173 12.46 -15.84 2.10
N LEU A 174 12.01 -14.60 1.98
CA LEU A 174 12.82 -13.50 1.45
C LEU A 174 13.92 -13.05 2.41
N TRP A 175 13.66 -13.04 3.72
CA TRP A 175 14.68 -12.72 4.71
C TRP A 175 15.75 -13.80 4.81
N LEU A 176 15.39 -15.09 4.70
CA LEU A 176 16.36 -16.18 4.57
C LEU A 176 17.23 -16.00 3.31
N HIS A 177 16.62 -15.61 2.19
CA HIS A 177 17.36 -15.30 0.98
C HIS A 177 18.32 -14.11 1.17
N ALA A 178 17.88 -13.03 1.82
CA ALA A 178 18.74 -11.89 2.15
C ALA A 178 19.92 -12.29 3.05
N VAL A 179 19.71 -13.17 4.04
CA VAL A 179 20.78 -13.73 4.88
C VAL A 179 21.77 -14.53 4.05
N ALA A 180 21.29 -15.32 3.08
CA ALA A 180 22.14 -16.13 2.20
C ALA A 180 23.01 -15.25 1.27
N LEU A 181 22.49 -14.11 0.81
CA LEU A 181 23.22 -13.13 0.00
C LEU A 181 24.20 -12.28 0.83
N SER A 182 24.09 -12.29 2.15
CA SER A 182 24.90 -11.46 3.01
C SER A 182 26.30 -12.06 3.24
N ALA A 183 27.33 -11.24 3.04
CA ALA A 183 28.71 -11.64 3.28
C ALA A 183 28.95 -12.10 4.74
N PRO A 184 29.65 -13.22 4.97
CA PRO A 184 29.99 -13.68 6.32
C PRO A 184 30.73 -12.62 7.14
N GLY A 185 30.46 -12.57 8.45
CA GLY A 185 31.13 -11.66 9.39
C GLY A 185 30.59 -10.22 9.42
N THR A 186 29.78 -9.82 8.44
CA THR A 186 29.21 -8.46 8.42
C THR A 186 28.18 -8.22 9.53
N ASP A 187 28.11 -6.99 10.02
CA ASP A 187 27.20 -6.59 11.09
C ASP A 187 25.73 -6.73 10.67
N TYR A 188 25.42 -6.29 9.44
CA TYR A 188 24.09 -6.41 8.87
C TYR A 188 23.65 -7.88 8.71
N ARG A 189 24.56 -8.82 8.42
CA ARG A 189 24.19 -10.25 8.37
C ARG A 189 23.70 -10.74 9.72
N ARG A 190 24.35 -10.33 10.82
CA ARG A 190 23.93 -10.71 12.18
C ARG A 190 22.56 -10.13 12.50
N GLU A 191 22.31 -8.89 12.11
CA GLU A 191 21.01 -8.23 12.24
C GLU A 191 19.90 -8.99 11.49
N LEU A 192 20.14 -9.32 10.22
CA LEU A 192 19.19 -10.06 9.40
C LEU A 192 18.87 -11.45 9.98
N VAL A 193 19.88 -12.16 10.49
CA VAL A 193 19.69 -13.44 11.18
C VAL A 193 18.82 -13.26 12.44
N ARG A 194 19.07 -12.24 13.26
CA ARG A 194 18.25 -11.97 14.45
C ARG A 194 16.79 -11.77 14.09
N ARG A 195 16.51 -11.01 13.02
CA ARG A 195 15.15 -10.73 12.55
C ARG A 195 14.43 -11.99 12.06
N VAL A 196 15.12 -12.87 11.35
CA VAL A 196 14.57 -14.18 10.99
C VAL A 196 14.20 -14.98 12.24
N LEU A 197 15.06 -15.01 13.26
CA LEU A 197 14.78 -15.73 14.51
C LEU A 197 13.55 -15.16 15.23
N VAL A 198 13.42 -13.83 15.30
CA VAL A 198 12.25 -13.17 15.90
C VAL A 198 10.98 -13.49 15.11
N LEU A 199 11.05 -13.45 13.77
CA LEU A 199 9.92 -13.81 12.91
C LEU A 199 9.51 -15.27 13.10
N ASP A 200 10.48 -16.18 13.23
CA ASP A 200 10.22 -17.61 13.45
C ASP A 200 9.52 -17.84 14.78
N GLN A 201 9.92 -17.13 15.84
CA GLN A 201 9.24 -17.16 17.13
C GLN A 201 7.81 -16.63 17.03
N PHE A 202 7.61 -15.52 16.31
CA PHE A 202 6.29 -14.93 16.09
C PHE A 202 5.34 -15.88 15.35
N ILE A 203 5.84 -16.54 14.29
CA ILE A 203 5.10 -17.56 13.53
C ILE A 203 4.76 -18.75 14.42
N ALA A 204 5.73 -19.26 15.20
CA ALA A 204 5.53 -20.41 16.09
C ALA A 204 4.52 -20.12 17.21
N ALA A 205 4.47 -18.88 17.70
CA ALA A 205 3.52 -18.44 18.72
C ALA A 205 2.08 -18.29 18.19
N GLY A 206 1.85 -18.41 16.87
CA GLY A 206 0.51 -18.29 16.28
C GLY A 206 -0.11 -16.90 16.42
N VAL A 207 0.71 -15.86 16.56
CA VAL A 207 0.22 -14.48 16.68
C VAL A 207 -0.29 -14.04 15.32
N ASP A 208 -1.62 -13.97 15.20
CA ASP A 208 -2.30 -13.46 14.02
C ASP A 208 -2.22 -11.93 13.99
N PRO A 209 -1.55 -11.30 13.00
CA PRO A 209 -1.42 -9.84 12.93
C PRO A 209 -2.77 -9.12 12.74
N SER A 210 -3.86 -9.83 12.45
CA SER A 210 -5.22 -9.27 12.39
C SER A 210 -5.91 -9.12 13.75
N ARG A 211 -5.29 -9.56 14.86
CA ARG A 211 -5.85 -9.52 16.23
C ARG A 211 -5.23 -8.48 17.18
N GLY A 212 -4.33 -7.61 16.70
CA GLY A 212 -3.83 -6.45 17.46
C GLY A 212 -4.71 -5.21 17.23
N GLY A 213 -5.23 -4.62 18.32
CA GLY A 213 -6.26 -3.56 18.34
C GLY A 213 -5.87 -2.18 17.81
#